data_AF-A0A1C6NID6-F1
#
_entry.id   AF-A0A1C6NID6-F1
#
_cell.length_a   1.000
_cell.length_b   1.000
_cell.length_c   1.000
_cell.angle_alpha   90.00
_cell.angle_beta   90.00
_cell.angle_gamma   90.00
#
_symmetry.space_group_name_H-M   'P 1'
#
loop_
_entity.id
_entity.type
_entity.pdbx_description
1 polymer ?
#
loop_
_entity_poly.entity_id
_entity_poly.type
_entity_poly.pdbx_seq_one_letter_code
_entity_poly.pdbx_strand_id
1 'polypeptide(L)'
;MARFEHTVTVAALDRGWFEETAGHVVDLFEASRERDGAILLPDGRPVHGLRLLKGRHLQPGAEYGETPGENEPAALGKGGAPDSAALPEKAPREPAMESAVLREWRPSRVIAVESHAVDEGMSMRVGVRLREPRAPKSLEFSLDGHNPEGGSLYRFSGRAKADLHAWWTALDLPPAAPPAARAPVVGTAVHRLGKARLTVTPRATGDGSWRVTVVLSVRGRWLLRPVAAVGLLFARKPVERGFHEAVDSSVAEWAGMLAELPRLRGEALRAEISDALTEPPEPVAEEPEPSEPAPKPF
;
A
#
# COMPACT_ATOMS: atom_id res chain seq x y z
N MET A 1 -19.85 -21.31 -0.29
CA MET A 1 -19.30 -20.07 0.29
C MET A 1 -18.23 -20.55 1.24
N ALA A 2 -17.00 -20.07 1.09
CA ALA A 2 -15.91 -20.41 1.98
C ALA A 2 -15.70 -19.26 2.97
N ARG A 3 -15.43 -19.59 4.22
CA ARG A 3 -15.08 -18.64 5.27
C ARG A 3 -13.82 -19.16 5.95
N PHE A 4 -12.83 -18.30 6.03
CA PHE A 4 -11.56 -18.50 6.72
C PHE A 4 -11.46 -17.45 7.82
N GLU A 5 -10.96 -17.86 8.97
CA GLU A 5 -10.83 -17.01 10.15
C GLU A 5 -9.48 -17.28 10.77
N HIS A 6 -8.79 -16.21 11.14
CA HIS A 6 -7.52 -16.26 11.85
C HIS A 6 -7.51 -15.15 12.89
N THR A 7 -7.05 -15.47 14.09
CA THR A 7 -6.95 -14.50 15.19
C THR A 7 -5.51 -14.42 15.63
N VAL A 8 -4.96 -13.23 15.54
CA VAL A 8 -3.55 -12.94 15.84
C VAL A 8 -3.46 -11.91 16.96
N THR A 9 -2.32 -11.86 17.62
CA THR A 9 -2.00 -10.81 18.60
C THR A 9 -0.95 -9.91 17.97
N VAL A 10 -1.18 -8.61 18.00
CA VAL A 10 -0.31 -7.60 17.39
C VAL A 10 0.08 -6.55 18.42
N ALA A 11 1.26 -5.97 18.27
CA ALA A 11 1.68 -4.83 19.06
C ALA A 11 0.73 -3.64 18.81
N ALA A 12 0.41 -2.92 19.88
CA ALA A 12 -0.51 -1.79 19.86
C ALA A 12 0.20 -0.54 19.34
N LEU A 13 -0.43 0.15 18.38
CA LEU A 13 -0.04 1.51 18.00
C LEU A 13 -0.70 2.51 18.95
N ASP A 14 0.09 3.44 19.47
CA ASP A 14 -0.45 4.52 20.29
C ASP A 14 -1.32 5.47 19.45
N ARG A 15 -2.59 5.61 19.86
CA ARG A 15 -3.56 6.45 19.16
C ARG A 15 -3.14 7.92 19.11
N GLY A 16 -2.64 8.45 20.22
CA GLY A 16 -2.23 9.85 20.31
C GLY A 16 -1.07 10.15 19.37
N TRP A 17 -0.08 9.24 19.31
CA TRP A 17 1.06 9.34 18.41
C TRP A 17 0.60 9.31 16.96
N PHE A 18 -0.30 8.38 16.61
CA PHE A 18 -0.82 8.26 15.25
C PHE A 18 -1.55 9.52 14.78
N GLU A 19 -2.45 10.07 15.61
CA GLU A 19 -3.19 11.30 15.28
C GLU A 19 -2.24 12.51 15.19
N GLU A 20 -1.24 12.60 16.08
CA GLU A 20 -0.23 13.65 16.07
C GLU A 20 0.67 13.61 14.83
N THR A 21 1.20 12.43 14.47
CA THR A 21 1.97 12.20 13.24
C THR A 21 1.17 12.63 12.00
N ALA A 22 -0.09 12.21 11.90
CA ALA A 22 -0.95 12.58 10.78
C ALA A 22 -1.17 14.10 10.69
N GLY A 23 -1.34 14.76 11.84
CA GLY A 23 -1.39 16.23 11.95
C GLY A 23 -0.12 16.89 11.40
N HIS A 24 1.05 16.46 11.88
CA HIS A 24 2.35 17.00 11.45
C HIS A 24 2.59 16.84 9.95
N VAL A 25 2.30 15.66 9.38
CA VAL A 25 2.42 15.44 7.93
C VAL A 25 1.56 16.43 7.15
N VAL A 26 0.29 16.62 7.55
CA VAL A 26 -0.61 17.57 6.89
C VAL A 26 -0.10 19.00 7.03
N ASP A 27 0.39 19.39 8.21
CA ASP A 27 0.93 20.73 8.47
C ASP A 27 2.21 21.02 7.66
N LEU A 28 3.08 20.02 7.48
CA LEU A 28 4.29 20.13 6.67
C LEU A 28 3.95 20.36 5.21
N PHE A 29 3.01 19.59 4.65
CA PHE A 29 2.55 19.81 3.28
C PHE A 29 1.78 21.13 3.13
N GLU A 30 0.92 21.52 4.07
CA GLU A 30 0.19 22.79 3.98
C GLU A 30 1.14 24.01 3.98
N ALA A 31 2.27 23.89 4.66
CA ALA A 31 3.31 24.91 4.69
C ALA A 31 4.36 24.75 3.57
N SER A 32 4.32 23.68 2.77
CA SER A 32 5.28 23.46 1.68
C SER A 32 5.04 24.39 0.50
N ARG A 33 6.10 24.61 -0.28
CA ARG A 33 6.12 25.45 -1.48
C ARG A 33 6.66 24.65 -2.63
N GLU A 34 6.07 24.83 -3.81
CA GLU A 34 6.66 24.29 -5.03
C GLU A 34 7.64 25.30 -5.63
N ARG A 35 8.77 24.79 -6.10
CA ARG A 35 9.78 25.55 -6.85
C ARG A 35 10.44 24.64 -7.88
N ASP A 36 10.35 25.00 -9.16
CA ASP A 36 10.95 24.28 -10.28
C ASP A 36 10.56 22.78 -10.30
N GLY A 37 9.31 22.48 -9.91
CA GLY A 37 8.76 21.13 -9.80
C GLY A 37 9.10 20.40 -8.48
N ALA A 38 10.08 20.87 -7.70
CA ALA A 38 10.39 20.30 -6.39
C ALA A 38 9.40 20.81 -5.32
N ILE A 39 8.97 19.92 -4.42
CA ILE A 39 8.17 20.30 -3.26
C ILE A 39 9.11 20.57 -2.09
N LEU A 40 9.23 21.82 -1.68
CA LEU A 40 10.09 22.25 -0.59
C LEU A 40 9.29 22.33 0.70
N LEU A 41 9.77 21.64 1.74
CA LEU A 41 9.25 21.76 3.10
C LEU A 41 9.54 23.16 3.68
N PRO A 42 8.96 23.54 4.83
CA PRO A 42 9.12 24.86 5.42
C PRO A 42 10.58 25.25 5.75
N ASP A 43 11.45 24.26 5.92
CA ASP A 43 12.89 24.42 6.12
C ASP A 43 13.68 24.62 4.80
N GLY A 44 12.99 24.58 3.66
CA GLY A 44 13.55 24.75 2.31
C GLY A 44 14.12 23.49 1.68
N ARG A 45 14.11 22.33 2.37
CA ARG A 45 14.59 21.06 1.80
C ARG A 45 13.53 20.44 0.87
N PRO A 46 13.94 19.82 -0.26
CA PRO A 46 13.02 19.14 -1.14
C PRO A 46 12.55 17.81 -0.53
N VAL A 47 11.27 17.50 -0.68
CA VAL A 47 10.71 16.18 -0.39
C VAL A 47 11.29 15.17 -1.38
N HIS A 48 11.88 14.11 -0.87
CA HIS A 48 12.42 13.02 -1.67
C HIS A 48 11.29 12.22 -2.33
N GLY A 49 11.52 11.72 -3.55
CA GLY A 49 10.53 10.93 -4.30
C GLY A 49 9.25 11.68 -4.72
N LEU A 50 9.14 12.99 -4.49
CA LEU A 50 7.93 13.74 -4.77
C LEU A 50 8.19 15.05 -5.53
N ARG A 51 7.81 15.08 -6.80
CA ARG A 51 7.84 16.29 -7.63
C ARG A 51 6.48 16.58 -8.22
N LEU A 52 6.16 17.86 -8.41
CA LEU A 52 4.99 18.31 -9.15
C LEU A 52 5.29 18.20 -10.65
N LEU A 53 4.60 17.27 -11.32
CA LEU A 53 4.69 17.06 -12.76
C LEU A 53 3.76 18.01 -13.51
N LYS A 54 2.56 18.25 -12.95
CA LYS A 54 1.54 19.07 -13.61
C LYS A 54 0.59 19.71 -12.59
N GLY A 55 0.05 20.87 -12.95
CA GLY A 55 -0.99 21.55 -12.18
C GLY A 55 -0.40 22.54 -11.18
N ARG A 56 -1.08 22.72 -10.04
CA ARG A 56 -0.61 23.61 -8.96
C ARG A 56 -0.54 22.84 -7.66
N HIS A 57 0.55 23.01 -6.91
CA HIS A 57 0.74 22.35 -5.63
C HIS A 57 -0.48 22.51 -4.70
N LEU A 58 -0.89 21.39 -4.10
CA LEU A 58 -2.08 21.23 -3.24
C LEU A 58 -3.41 21.71 -3.82
N GLN A 59 -3.55 21.75 -5.14
CA GLN A 59 -4.83 22.00 -5.81
C GLN A 59 -5.40 20.70 -6.42
N PRO A 60 -6.73 20.56 -6.46
CA PRO A 60 -7.36 19.50 -7.24
C PRO A 60 -6.85 19.50 -8.68
N GLY A 61 -6.41 18.33 -9.15
CA GLY A 61 -5.81 18.12 -10.47
C GLY A 61 -4.29 18.23 -10.51
N ALA A 62 -3.61 18.51 -9.39
CA ALA A 62 -2.16 18.43 -9.29
C ALA A 62 -1.69 16.98 -9.49
N GLU A 63 -0.67 16.78 -10.31
CA GLU A 63 -0.08 15.48 -10.62
C GLU A 63 1.34 15.45 -10.07
N TYR A 64 1.64 14.43 -9.27
CA TYR A 64 2.93 14.22 -8.63
C TYR A 64 3.54 12.89 -9.07
N GLY A 65 4.85 12.79 -9.03
CA GLY A 65 5.57 11.54 -9.25
C GLY A 65 7.08 11.73 -9.15
N GLU A 66 7.81 10.68 -9.49
CA GLU A 66 9.27 10.70 -9.60
C GLU A 66 9.69 10.97 -11.05
N THR A 67 10.81 11.69 -11.24
CA THR A 67 11.38 11.84 -12.58
C THR A 67 12.29 10.64 -12.83
N PRO A 68 12.17 9.92 -13.96
CA PRO A 68 13.14 8.88 -14.29
C PRO A 68 14.54 9.52 -14.41
N GLY A 69 15.52 9.07 -13.63
CA GLY A 69 16.93 9.38 -13.91
C GLY A 69 17.89 9.74 -12.78
N GLU A 70 17.72 9.28 -11.53
CA GLU A 70 18.82 9.37 -10.54
C GLU A 70 19.22 8.04 -9.86
N ASN A 71 18.57 6.91 -10.16
CA ASN A 71 18.92 5.58 -9.62
C ASN A 71 19.26 4.54 -10.71
N GLU A 72 20.08 4.89 -11.70
CA GLU A 72 20.84 3.90 -12.49
C GLU A 72 22.29 4.35 -12.63
N PRO A 73 23.29 3.66 -12.03
CA PRO A 73 24.67 3.89 -12.38
C PRO A 73 24.91 3.38 -13.81
N ALA A 74 25.18 4.31 -14.71
CA ALA A 74 25.67 4.05 -16.05
C ALA A 74 26.97 3.22 -16.00
N ALA A 75 26.91 1.95 -16.39
CA ALA A 75 28.08 1.13 -16.67
C ALA A 75 28.30 1.01 -18.19
N LEU A 76 29.36 1.67 -18.66
CA LEU A 76 29.90 1.61 -20.02
C LEU A 76 30.51 0.24 -20.37
N GLY A 77 30.04 -0.35 -21.48
CA GLY A 77 30.85 -0.66 -22.68
C GLY A 77 31.76 -1.90 -22.74
N LYS A 78 31.49 -2.76 -23.74
CA LYS A 78 32.41 -3.44 -24.73
C LYS A 78 31.61 -4.60 -25.36
N GLY A 79 31.53 -4.89 -26.65
CA GLY A 79 32.22 -4.45 -27.87
C GLY A 79 32.28 -5.67 -28.81
N GLY A 80 31.70 -5.60 -30.01
CA GLY A 80 31.85 -6.60 -31.07
C GLY A 80 30.60 -6.84 -31.93
N ALA A 81 30.65 -6.46 -33.20
CA ALA A 81 29.70 -6.81 -34.26
C ALA A 81 30.49 -7.42 -35.44
N PRO A 82 29.89 -7.91 -36.54
CA PRO A 82 28.46 -8.18 -36.82
C PRO A 82 28.22 -9.58 -37.48
N ASP A 83 27.01 -10.14 -37.41
CA ASP A 83 26.29 -10.56 -38.63
C ASP A 83 24.82 -10.98 -38.40
N SER A 84 24.00 -10.69 -39.40
CA SER A 84 22.68 -11.27 -39.71
C SER A 84 21.42 -10.82 -38.95
N ALA A 85 20.76 -9.82 -39.56
CA ALA A 85 19.31 -9.69 -39.78
C ALA A 85 18.33 -10.13 -38.67
N ALA A 86 17.90 -9.17 -37.83
CA ALA A 86 16.65 -9.27 -37.06
C ALA A 86 16.00 -7.89 -36.84
N LEU A 87 14.67 -7.90 -37.01
CA LEU A 87 13.57 -6.97 -36.63
C LEU A 87 13.90 -5.67 -35.84
N PRO A 88 13.11 -4.58 -36.04
CA PRO A 88 13.35 -3.30 -35.38
C PRO A 88 13.35 -3.43 -33.85
N GLU A 89 14.50 -3.08 -33.26
CA GLU A 89 14.72 -2.91 -31.83
C GLU A 89 13.58 -2.07 -31.22
N LYS A 90 12.85 -2.69 -30.28
CA LYS A 90 12.07 -1.93 -29.31
C LYS A 90 13.05 -1.05 -28.55
N ALA A 91 12.88 0.26 -28.71
CA ALA A 91 13.59 1.27 -27.92
C ALA A 91 13.60 0.90 -26.43
N PRO A 92 14.66 1.27 -25.68
CA PRO A 92 14.69 1.15 -24.23
C PRO A 92 13.44 1.82 -23.67
N ARG A 93 12.57 1.04 -23.02
CA ARG A 93 11.30 1.53 -22.50
C ARG A 93 11.54 2.16 -21.14
N GLU A 94 11.25 3.45 -21.06
CA GLU A 94 11.26 4.24 -19.82
C GLU A 94 10.46 3.50 -18.73
N PRO A 95 10.98 3.42 -17.48
CA PRO A 95 10.28 2.76 -16.39
C PRO A 95 8.91 3.41 -16.18
N ALA A 96 7.90 2.57 -15.94
CA ALA A 96 6.52 2.98 -15.77
C ALA A 96 6.40 4.08 -14.71
N MET A 97 6.14 5.30 -15.16
CA MET A 97 6.04 6.48 -14.32
C MET A 97 4.76 6.34 -13.47
N GLU A 98 4.91 6.04 -12.17
CA GLU A 98 3.79 6.02 -11.24
C GLU A 98 3.42 7.47 -10.92
N SER A 99 2.42 8.01 -11.60
CA SER A 99 1.91 9.36 -11.32
C SER A 99 0.66 9.31 -10.43
N ALA A 100 0.65 10.19 -9.43
CA ALA A 100 -0.44 10.35 -8.48
C ALA A 100 -1.12 11.71 -8.68
N VAL A 101 -2.42 11.68 -8.96
CA VAL A 101 -3.26 12.87 -9.13
C VAL A 101 -4.01 13.18 -7.85
N LEU A 102 -3.79 14.36 -7.31
CA LEU A 102 -4.54 14.91 -6.19
C LEU A 102 -5.96 15.27 -6.63
N ARG A 103 -6.96 14.52 -6.16
CA ARG A 103 -8.38 14.73 -6.51
C ARG A 103 -9.04 15.78 -5.62
N GLU A 104 -8.72 15.79 -4.33
CA GLU A 104 -9.29 16.72 -3.36
C GLU A 104 -8.25 17.04 -2.28
N TRP A 105 -8.04 18.32 -2.01
CA TRP A 105 -7.23 18.78 -0.88
C TRP A 105 -8.05 19.72 -0.01
N ARG A 106 -8.51 19.18 1.13
CA ARG A 106 -9.20 19.92 2.18
C ARG A 106 -8.65 19.44 3.52
N PRO A 107 -7.56 20.03 4.04
CA PRO A 107 -6.79 19.46 5.15
C PRO A 107 -7.62 19.23 6.43
N SER A 108 -8.70 20.00 6.64
CA SER A 108 -9.62 19.81 7.77
C SER A 108 -10.76 18.81 7.52
N ARG A 109 -10.95 18.31 6.28
CA ARG A 109 -12.11 17.47 5.93
C ARG A 109 -11.73 16.21 5.17
N VAL A 110 -11.02 16.35 4.06
CA VAL A 110 -10.76 15.25 3.12
C VAL A 110 -9.47 15.51 2.34
N ILE A 111 -8.65 14.48 2.21
CA ILE A 111 -7.64 14.38 1.15
C ILE A 111 -7.98 13.17 0.28
N ALA A 112 -7.95 13.34 -1.03
CA ALA A 112 -8.17 12.25 -1.98
C ALA A 112 -7.09 12.28 -3.07
N VAL A 113 -6.46 11.12 -3.29
CA VAL A 113 -5.38 10.92 -4.27
C VAL A 113 -5.77 9.73 -5.16
N GLU A 114 -5.46 9.82 -6.44
CA GLU A 114 -5.66 8.74 -7.40
C GLU A 114 -4.36 8.50 -8.15
N SER A 115 -3.76 7.32 -7.99
CA SER A 115 -2.62 6.86 -8.78
C SER A 115 -3.11 6.03 -9.96
N HIS A 116 -2.43 6.16 -11.09
CA HIS A 116 -2.60 5.26 -12.23
C HIS A 116 -1.24 4.63 -12.55
N ALA A 117 -1.16 3.31 -12.36
CA ALA A 117 0.01 2.52 -12.73
C ALA A 117 -0.33 1.70 -13.97
N VAL A 118 0.58 1.70 -14.94
CA VAL A 118 0.52 0.82 -16.10
C VAL A 118 1.80 0.01 -16.10
N ASP A 119 1.68 -1.27 -15.75
CA ASP A 119 2.81 -2.20 -15.70
C ASP A 119 2.48 -3.45 -16.52
N GLU A 120 3.42 -3.92 -17.33
CA GLU A 120 3.37 -5.12 -18.18
C GLU A 120 1.97 -5.62 -18.59
N GLY A 121 1.22 -4.80 -19.35
CA GLY A 121 -0.10 -5.19 -19.85
C GLY A 121 -1.20 -5.20 -18.78
N MET A 122 -1.02 -4.54 -17.65
CA MET A 122 -2.00 -4.32 -16.62
C MET A 122 -2.14 -2.82 -16.36
N SER A 123 -3.35 -2.31 -16.54
CA SER A 123 -3.70 -0.94 -16.14
C SER A 123 -4.41 -1.01 -14.80
N MET A 124 -3.84 -0.33 -13.79
CA MET A 124 -4.32 -0.32 -12.42
C MET A 124 -4.58 1.11 -11.97
N ARG A 125 -5.81 1.38 -11.53
CA ARG A 125 -6.18 2.65 -10.89
C ARG A 125 -6.32 2.41 -9.40
N VAL A 126 -5.57 3.18 -8.62
CA VAL A 126 -5.61 3.16 -7.16
C VAL A 126 -6.15 4.48 -6.67
N GLY A 127 -7.21 4.47 -5.87
CA GLY A 127 -7.79 5.65 -5.26
C GLY A 127 -7.69 5.55 -3.75
N VAL A 128 -7.14 6.58 -3.11
CA VAL A 128 -7.05 6.69 -1.65
C VAL A 128 -7.80 7.94 -1.21
N ARG A 129 -8.69 7.78 -0.23
CA ARG A 129 -9.45 8.90 0.36
C ARG A 129 -9.37 8.83 1.87
N LEU A 130 -8.78 9.87 2.44
CA LEU A 130 -8.65 10.07 3.89
C LEU A 130 -9.65 11.12 4.36
N ARG A 131 -10.44 10.80 5.39
CA ARG A 131 -11.35 11.76 6.05
C ARG A 131 -10.77 12.25 7.36
N GLU A 132 -10.92 13.55 7.59
CA GLU A 132 -10.34 14.30 8.70
C GLU A 132 -8.83 14.04 8.84
N PRO A 133 -8.02 14.42 7.83
CA PRO A 133 -6.60 14.05 7.76
C PRO A 133 -5.75 14.33 9.01
N ARG A 134 -6.04 15.41 9.74
CA ARG A 134 -5.33 15.79 10.97
C ARG A 134 -5.66 14.90 12.18
N ALA A 135 -6.78 14.20 12.13
CA ALA A 135 -7.20 13.23 13.14
C ALA A 135 -7.96 12.10 12.43
N PRO A 136 -7.25 11.22 11.69
CA PRO A 136 -7.84 10.33 10.70
C PRO A 136 -9.04 9.54 11.24
N LYS A 137 -10.23 9.83 10.72
CA LYS A 137 -11.45 9.10 11.12
C LYS A 137 -11.75 7.91 10.24
N SER A 138 -11.48 8.02 8.94
CA SER A 138 -11.66 6.90 8.02
C SER A 138 -10.74 6.99 6.82
N LEU A 139 -10.25 5.83 6.39
CA LEU A 139 -9.49 5.62 5.17
C LEU A 139 -10.33 4.75 4.22
N GLU A 140 -10.54 5.23 2.99
CA GLU A 140 -11.15 4.47 1.90
C GLU A 140 -10.10 4.23 0.82
N PHE A 141 -9.96 2.97 0.42
CA PHE A 141 -9.06 2.52 -0.64
C PHE A 141 -9.90 1.87 -1.73
N SER A 142 -9.69 2.26 -2.98
CA SER A 142 -10.30 1.66 -4.16
C SER A 142 -9.22 1.26 -5.14
N LEU A 143 -9.42 0.10 -5.75
CA LEU A 143 -8.48 -0.49 -6.69
C LEU A 143 -9.27 -1.03 -7.87
N ASP A 144 -8.96 -0.61 -9.08
CA ASP A 144 -9.61 -1.13 -10.28
C ASP A 144 -8.51 -1.50 -11.28
N GLY A 145 -8.48 -2.77 -11.68
CA GLY A 145 -7.45 -3.30 -12.56
C GLY A 145 -8.04 -4.00 -13.77
N HIS A 146 -7.41 -3.83 -14.91
CA HIS A 146 -7.70 -4.64 -16.09
C HIS A 146 -6.44 -4.89 -16.94
N ASN A 147 -6.36 -6.09 -17.53
CA ASN A 147 -5.41 -6.36 -18.61
C ASN A 147 -6.11 -6.10 -19.96
N PRO A 148 -5.61 -5.18 -20.81
CA PRO A 148 -6.22 -4.88 -22.12
C PRO A 148 -6.00 -6.02 -23.14
N GLU A 149 -4.96 -6.84 -23.01
CA GLU A 149 -4.65 -7.97 -23.90
C GLU A 149 -5.34 -9.28 -23.48
N GLY A 150 -5.58 -9.49 -22.19
CA GLY A 150 -6.12 -10.74 -21.63
C GLY A 150 -7.65 -10.90 -21.65
N GLY A 151 -8.40 -9.89 -22.08
CA GLY A 151 -9.87 -9.91 -22.09
C GLY A 151 -10.54 -9.88 -20.70
N SER A 152 -11.86 -10.08 -20.64
CA SER A 152 -12.69 -9.79 -19.45
C SER A 152 -12.38 -10.60 -18.17
N LEU A 153 -11.55 -11.65 -18.26
CA LEU A 153 -11.15 -12.47 -17.10
C LEU A 153 -10.11 -11.78 -16.21
N TYR A 154 -9.42 -10.76 -16.71
CA TYR A 154 -8.38 -10.03 -15.98
C TYR A 154 -8.89 -8.71 -15.40
N ARG A 155 -10.22 -8.55 -15.33
CA ARG A 155 -10.85 -7.41 -14.65
C ARG A 155 -11.09 -7.76 -13.20
N PHE A 156 -10.47 -6.99 -12.32
CA PHE A 156 -10.73 -7.03 -10.88
C PHE A 156 -11.04 -5.64 -10.37
N SER A 157 -11.87 -5.58 -9.33
CA SER A 157 -12.06 -4.37 -8.56
C SER A 157 -12.05 -4.68 -7.07
N GLY A 158 -11.42 -3.82 -6.31
CA GLY A 158 -11.24 -3.89 -4.87
C GLY A 158 -11.71 -2.58 -4.24
N ARG A 159 -12.33 -2.70 -3.07
CA ARG A 159 -12.57 -1.56 -2.20
C ARG A 159 -12.34 -1.98 -0.77
N ALA A 160 -11.52 -1.25 -0.05
CA ALA A 160 -11.37 -1.38 1.38
C ALA A 160 -11.78 -0.08 2.07
N LYS A 161 -12.35 -0.20 3.27
CA LYS A 161 -12.64 0.91 4.15
C LYS A 161 -12.17 0.55 5.54
N ALA A 162 -11.37 1.41 6.15
CA ALA A 162 -11.03 1.39 7.56
C ALA A 162 -11.72 2.57 8.24
N ASP A 163 -12.64 2.30 9.16
CA ASP A 163 -13.22 3.26 10.08
C ASP A 163 -12.34 3.28 11.34
N LEU A 164 -11.40 4.21 11.37
CA LEU A 164 -10.41 4.35 12.44
C LEU A 164 -11.07 4.78 13.74
N HIS A 165 -12.11 5.62 13.67
CA HIS A 165 -12.89 5.97 14.85
C HIS A 165 -13.56 4.74 15.47
N ALA A 166 -14.19 3.87 14.66
CA ALA A 166 -14.75 2.61 15.13
C ALA A 166 -13.68 1.62 15.61
N TRP A 167 -12.47 1.64 15.02
CA TRP A 167 -11.33 0.84 15.45
C TRP A 167 -10.91 1.19 16.87
N TRP A 168 -10.67 2.48 17.13
CA TRP A 168 -10.30 2.96 18.47
C TRP A 168 -11.41 2.74 19.48
N THR A 169 -12.67 3.01 19.11
CA THR A 169 -13.82 2.75 19.98
C THR A 169 -13.93 1.27 20.37
N ALA A 170 -13.60 0.35 19.46
CA ALA A 170 -13.62 -1.09 19.76
C ALA A 170 -12.49 -1.51 20.70
N LEU A 171 -11.36 -0.79 20.71
CA LEU A 171 -10.24 -1.00 21.63
C LEU A 171 -10.51 -0.40 23.02
N ASP A 172 -11.30 0.67 23.11
CA ASP A 172 -11.70 1.29 24.39
C ASP A 172 -12.73 0.43 25.16
N LEU A 173 -13.34 -0.57 24.51
CA LEU A 173 -14.29 -1.47 25.15
C LEU A 173 -13.58 -2.44 26.11
N PRO A 174 -14.20 -2.77 27.26
CA PRO A 174 -13.66 -3.78 28.17
C PRO A 174 -13.44 -5.13 27.46
N PRO A 175 -12.41 -5.92 27.84
CA PRO A 175 -12.12 -7.21 27.21
C PRO A 175 -13.22 -8.26 27.31
N ALA A 176 -14.24 -8.06 28.15
CA ALA A 176 -15.42 -8.93 28.29
C ALA A 176 -16.65 -8.43 27.50
N ALA A 177 -16.58 -7.25 26.87
CA ALA A 177 -17.71 -6.67 26.14
C ALA A 177 -18.05 -7.48 24.87
N PRO A 178 -19.33 -7.48 24.45
CA PRO A 178 -19.72 -8.06 23.16
C PRO A 178 -18.90 -7.45 22.01
N PRO A 179 -18.61 -8.21 20.95
CA PRO A 179 -17.92 -7.67 19.79
C PRO A 179 -18.75 -6.55 19.14
N ALA A 180 -18.06 -5.58 18.54
CA ALA A 180 -18.71 -4.49 17.83
C ALA A 180 -19.68 -5.02 16.76
N ALA A 181 -20.86 -4.41 16.65
CA ALA A 181 -21.89 -4.82 15.71
C ALA A 181 -21.44 -4.71 14.23
N ARG A 182 -20.40 -3.91 13.96
CA ARG A 182 -19.79 -3.74 12.64
C ARG A 182 -18.27 -3.82 12.77
N ALA A 183 -17.64 -4.57 11.87
CA ALA A 183 -16.19 -4.62 11.76
C ALA A 183 -15.65 -3.24 11.34
N PRO A 184 -14.69 -2.65 12.08
CA PRO A 184 -14.10 -1.36 11.75
C PRO A 184 -13.40 -1.33 10.39
N VAL A 185 -12.79 -2.45 9.97
CA VAL A 185 -12.14 -2.56 8.65
C VAL A 185 -12.88 -3.59 7.81
N VAL A 186 -13.24 -3.19 6.59
CA VAL A 186 -13.92 -4.05 5.61
C VAL A 186 -13.27 -3.89 4.24
N GLY A 187 -12.76 -4.98 3.71
CA GLY A 187 -12.30 -5.12 2.33
C GLY A 187 -13.30 -5.91 1.50
N THR A 188 -13.50 -5.53 0.24
CA THR A 188 -14.25 -6.32 -0.74
C THR A 188 -13.47 -6.36 -2.03
N ALA A 189 -13.30 -7.55 -2.59
CA ALA A 189 -12.75 -7.73 -3.93
C ALA A 189 -13.79 -8.43 -4.79
N VAL A 190 -13.99 -7.93 -5.99
CA VAL A 190 -14.89 -8.47 -7.00
C VAL A 190 -14.04 -8.86 -8.19
N HIS A 191 -14.15 -10.14 -8.53
CA HIS A 191 -13.56 -10.72 -9.71
C HIS A 191 -14.66 -11.41 -10.52
N ARG A 192 -14.40 -11.68 -11.81
CA ARG A 192 -15.37 -12.41 -12.63
C ARG A 192 -15.66 -13.81 -12.05
N LEU A 193 -14.66 -14.44 -11.43
CA LEU A 193 -14.77 -15.79 -10.84
C LEU A 193 -15.47 -15.79 -9.47
N GLY A 194 -15.47 -14.68 -8.74
CA GLY A 194 -16.00 -14.64 -7.39
C GLY A 194 -15.89 -13.29 -6.71
N LYS A 195 -16.48 -13.18 -5.53
CA LYS A 195 -16.39 -12.03 -4.64
C LYS A 195 -15.74 -12.48 -3.35
N ALA A 196 -14.71 -11.75 -2.91
CA ALA A 196 -14.13 -11.88 -1.59
C ALA A 196 -14.57 -10.70 -0.71
N ARG A 197 -14.71 -10.96 0.58
CA ARG A 197 -14.94 -9.95 1.61
C ARG A 197 -14.01 -10.25 2.77
N LEU A 198 -13.16 -9.29 3.11
CA LEU A 198 -12.30 -9.30 4.29
C LEU A 198 -12.95 -8.42 5.36
N THR A 199 -12.93 -8.86 6.61
CA THR A 199 -13.28 -8.02 7.75
C THR A 199 -12.24 -8.18 8.83
N VAL A 200 -11.81 -7.06 9.42
CA VAL A 200 -10.85 -7.05 10.53
C VAL A 200 -11.50 -6.38 11.73
N THR A 201 -11.43 -7.05 12.88
CA THR A 201 -12.01 -6.56 14.14
C THR A 201 -10.94 -6.60 15.23
N PRO A 202 -10.60 -5.44 15.83
CA PRO A 202 -9.67 -5.40 16.94
C PRO A 202 -10.37 -5.65 18.27
N ARG A 203 -9.59 -6.09 19.26
CA ARG A 203 -9.98 -6.17 20.66
C ARG A 203 -8.75 -5.91 21.53
N ALA A 204 -8.88 -5.01 22.49
CA ALA A 204 -7.81 -4.80 23.45
C ALA A 204 -7.61 -6.05 24.32
N THR A 205 -6.36 -6.36 24.63
CA THR A 205 -5.98 -7.38 25.61
C THR A 205 -5.45 -6.71 26.86
N GLY A 206 -5.51 -7.40 28.00
CA GLY A 206 -5.10 -6.83 29.30
C GLY A 206 -3.60 -6.57 29.44
N ASP A 207 -2.79 -7.01 28.48
CA ASP A 207 -1.34 -6.87 28.42
C ASP A 207 -0.88 -5.67 27.57
N GLY A 208 -1.81 -4.86 27.05
CA GLY A 208 -1.50 -3.70 26.20
C GLY A 208 -1.26 -4.03 24.74
N SER A 209 -1.40 -5.29 24.32
CA SER A 209 -1.44 -5.67 22.90
C SER A 209 -2.87 -5.64 22.34
N TRP A 210 -3.03 -5.92 21.05
CA TRP A 210 -4.33 -6.08 20.43
C TRP A 210 -4.51 -7.49 19.91
N ARG A 211 -5.65 -8.09 20.23
CA ARG A 211 -6.14 -9.29 19.55
C ARG A 211 -6.94 -8.87 18.33
N VAL A 212 -6.49 -9.26 17.15
CA VAL A 212 -7.11 -8.90 15.88
C VAL A 212 -7.65 -10.16 15.21
N THR A 213 -8.96 -10.17 14.98
CA THR A 213 -9.62 -11.25 14.24
C THR A 213 -9.81 -10.82 12.79
N VAL A 214 -9.20 -11.59 11.88
CA VAL A 214 -9.27 -11.41 10.43
C VAL A 214 -10.16 -12.50 9.85
N VAL A 215 -11.17 -12.10 9.09
CA VAL A 215 -12.14 -13.02 8.49
C VAL A 215 -12.19 -12.78 6.99
N LEU A 216 -11.88 -13.81 6.21
CA LEU A 216 -12.00 -13.82 4.76
C LEU A 216 -13.20 -14.68 4.35
N SER A 217 -14.17 -14.06 3.69
CA SER A 217 -15.35 -14.72 3.13
C SER A 217 -15.30 -14.69 1.61
N VAL A 218 -15.24 -15.86 0.98
CA VAL A 218 -15.18 -16.00 -0.49
C VAL A 218 -16.46 -16.63 -1.02
N ARG A 219 -17.03 -16.00 -2.05
CA ARG A 219 -18.24 -16.44 -2.73
C ARG A 219 -18.00 -16.50 -4.24
N GLY A 220 -18.00 -17.71 -4.80
CA GLY A 220 -17.97 -17.92 -6.25
C GLY A 220 -19.23 -17.39 -6.96
N ARG A 221 -19.09 -16.96 -8.21
CA ARG A 221 -20.21 -16.59 -9.10
C ARG A 221 -20.69 -17.83 -9.89
N TRP A 222 -21.98 -17.81 -10.28
CA TRP A 222 -22.80 -18.97 -10.67
C TRP A 222 -22.23 -19.89 -11.76
N LEU A 223 -21.47 -19.40 -12.74
CA LEU A 223 -20.98 -20.23 -13.86
C LEU A 223 -19.95 -21.31 -13.48
N LEU A 224 -19.27 -21.19 -12.32
CA LEU A 224 -18.26 -22.15 -11.87
C LEU A 224 -18.58 -22.77 -10.50
N ARG A 225 -19.79 -22.56 -9.95
CA ARG A 225 -20.17 -23.04 -8.61
C ARG A 225 -19.91 -24.54 -8.38
N PRO A 226 -20.24 -25.46 -9.31
CA PRO A 226 -19.98 -26.88 -9.11
C PRO A 226 -18.48 -27.20 -9.09
N VAL A 227 -17.72 -26.66 -10.04
CA VAL A 227 -16.27 -26.90 -10.18
C VAL A 227 -15.48 -26.26 -9.04
N ALA A 228 -15.81 -25.02 -8.68
CA ALA A 228 -15.20 -24.32 -7.56
C ALA A 228 -15.56 -24.96 -6.22
N ALA A 229 -16.74 -25.54 -6.04
CA ALA A 229 -17.10 -26.26 -4.82
C ALA A 229 -16.25 -27.53 -4.64
N VAL A 230 -16.00 -28.29 -5.71
CA VAL A 230 -15.12 -29.47 -5.69
C VAL A 230 -13.66 -29.06 -5.52
N GLY A 231 -13.20 -28.07 -6.30
CA GLY A 231 -11.83 -27.54 -6.21
C GLY A 231 -11.52 -26.97 -4.84
N LEU A 232 -12.44 -26.20 -4.23
CA LEU A 232 -12.29 -25.72 -2.85
C LEU A 232 -12.30 -26.85 -1.84
N LEU A 233 -12.94 -27.99 -2.08
CA LEU A 233 -12.92 -29.11 -1.12
C LEU A 233 -11.49 -29.66 -0.95
N PHE A 234 -10.73 -29.72 -2.03
CA PHE A 234 -9.32 -30.14 -2.03
C PHE A 234 -8.36 -28.97 -1.72
N ALA A 235 -8.68 -27.77 -2.19
CA ALA A 235 -7.85 -26.58 -2.01
C ALA A 235 -8.15 -25.80 -0.71
N ARG A 236 -9.12 -26.21 0.10
CA ARG A 236 -9.48 -25.47 1.33
C ARG A 236 -8.30 -25.37 2.29
N LYS A 237 -7.64 -26.50 2.58
CA LYS A 237 -6.49 -26.54 3.48
C LYS A 237 -5.31 -25.68 2.99
N PRO A 238 -4.86 -25.79 1.72
CA PRO A 238 -3.78 -24.92 1.25
C PRO A 238 -4.19 -23.44 1.19
N VAL A 239 -5.45 -23.12 0.87
CA VAL A 239 -5.94 -21.72 0.90
C VAL A 239 -6.03 -21.19 2.33
N GLU A 240 -6.50 -22.00 3.27
CA GLU A 240 -6.56 -21.65 4.69
C GLU A 240 -5.16 -21.41 5.25
N ARG A 241 -4.22 -22.30 4.93
CA ARG A 241 -2.81 -22.14 5.29
C ARG A 241 -2.20 -20.89 4.66
N GLY A 242 -2.38 -20.67 3.36
CA GLY A 242 -1.88 -19.47 2.70
C GLY A 242 -2.51 -18.18 3.23
N PHE A 243 -3.77 -18.23 3.66
CA PHE A 243 -4.43 -17.11 4.36
C PHE A 243 -3.82 -16.87 5.75
N HIS A 244 -3.55 -17.92 6.53
CA HIS A 244 -2.87 -17.80 7.83
C HIS A 244 -1.46 -17.25 7.65
N GLU A 245 -0.67 -17.82 6.73
CA GLU A 245 0.68 -17.35 6.38
C GLU A 245 0.68 -15.87 5.95
N ALA A 246 -0.28 -15.46 5.10
CA ALA A 246 -0.38 -14.06 4.67
C ALA A 246 -0.72 -13.11 5.83
N VAL A 247 -1.62 -13.53 6.73
CA VAL A 247 -1.94 -12.75 7.93
C VAL A 247 -0.74 -12.69 8.88
N ASP A 248 -0.05 -13.80 9.11
CA ASP A 248 1.12 -13.86 9.98
C ASP A 248 2.30 -13.03 9.43
N SER A 249 2.50 -13.05 8.10
CA SER A 249 3.46 -12.16 7.42
C SER A 249 3.11 -10.69 7.64
N SER A 250 1.84 -10.33 7.48
CA SER A 250 1.36 -8.96 7.72
C SER A 250 1.58 -8.53 9.18
N VAL A 251 1.48 -9.47 10.13
CA VAL A 251 1.77 -9.20 11.56
C VAL A 251 3.26 -8.96 11.78
N ALA A 252 4.12 -9.73 11.13
CA ALA A 252 5.57 -9.55 11.22
C ALA A 252 6.00 -8.20 10.63
N GLU A 253 5.48 -7.85 9.45
CA GLU A 253 5.70 -6.54 8.81
C GLU A 253 5.21 -5.39 9.70
N TRP A 254 4.02 -5.54 10.29
CA TRP A 254 3.49 -4.57 11.25
C TRP A 254 4.40 -4.40 12.47
N ALA A 255 4.91 -5.50 13.04
CA ALA A 255 5.82 -5.44 14.17
C ALA A 255 7.15 -4.77 13.79
N GLY A 256 7.67 -5.03 12.58
CA GLY A 256 8.84 -4.34 12.02
C GLY A 256 8.61 -2.85 11.90
N MET A 257 7.53 -2.43 11.22
CA MET A 257 7.16 -1.01 11.09
C MET A 257 7.01 -0.33 12.45
N LEU A 258 6.35 -0.96 13.42
CA LEU A 258 6.19 -0.40 14.76
C LEU A 258 7.52 -0.30 15.54
N ALA A 259 8.48 -1.19 15.29
CA ALA A 259 9.78 -1.16 15.93
C ALA A 259 10.63 0.03 15.44
N GLU A 260 10.45 0.43 14.18
CA GLU A 260 11.09 1.59 13.56
C GLU A 260 10.43 2.92 13.95
N LEU A 261 9.21 2.89 14.49
CA LEU A 261 8.51 4.12 14.82
C LEU A 261 9.23 4.92 15.92
N PRO A 262 9.53 6.21 15.66
CA PRO A 262 10.14 7.07 16.64
C PRO A 262 9.17 7.26 17.81
N ARG A 263 9.66 7.06 19.04
CA ARG A 263 8.89 7.35 20.27
C ARG A 263 8.80 8.85 20.58
N LEU A 264 9.17 9.69 19.62
CA LEU A 264 9.20 11.15 19.72
C LEU A 264 7.79 11.74 19.76
N ARG A 265 7.69 12.97 20.25
CA ARG A 265 6.45 13.76 20.40
C ARG A 265 6.69 15.22 20.08
N GLY A 266 5.62 15.94 19.79
CA GLY A 266 5.61 17.38 19.51
C GLY A 266 6.53 17.75 18.37
N GLU A 267 7.31 18.81 18.56
CA GLU A 267 8.25 19.31 17.56
C GLU A 267 9.37 18.33 17.22
N ALA A 268 9.79 17.46 18.15
CA ALA A 268 10.80 16.45 17.86
C ALA A 268 10.27 15.41 16.85
N LEU A 269 9.01 15.01 16.99
CA LEU A 269 8.34 14.15 16.03
C LEU A 269 8.14 14.85 14.68
N ARG A 270 7.78 16.14 14.69
CA ARG A 270 7.67 16.94 13.47
C ARG A 270 8.99 17.03 12.71
N ALA A 271 10.11 17.25 13.42
CA ALA A 271 11.44 17.32 12.83
C ALA A 271 11.82 15.97 12.20
N GLU A 272 11.62 14.87 12.92
CA GLU A 272 11.85 13.52 12.41
C GLU A 272 11.04 13.21 11.14
N ILE A 273 9.76 13.58 11.11
CA ILE A 273 8.93 13.43 9.90
C ILE A 273 9.48 14.28 8.75
N SER A 274 9.94 15.50 9.03
CA SER A 274 10.55 16.36 8.02
C SER A 274 11.85 15.76 7.48
N ASP A 275 12.68 15.20 8.35
CA ASP A 275 13.93 14.54 7.96
C ASP A 275 13.64 13.32 7.08
N ALA A 276 12.77 12.41 7.54
CA ALA A 276 12.35 11.23 6.79
C ALA A 276 11.71 11.55 5.42
N LEU A 277 11.02 12.67 5.28
CA LEU A 277 10.46 13.12 4.00
C LEU A 277 11.52 13.66 3.03
N THR A 278 12.69 14.07 3.52
CA THR A 278 13.74 14.72 2.72
C THR A 278 14.95 13.83 2.45
N GLU A 279 15.13 12.78 3.25
CA GLU A 279 16.23 11.83 3.10
C GLU A 279 15.93 10.82 1.97
N PRO A 280 16.92 10.53 1.09
CA PRO A 280 16.81 9.41 0.18
C PRO A 280 16.81 8.10 0.98
N PRO A 281 16.07 7.06 0.54
CA PRO A 281 16.11 5.76 1.21
C PRO A 281 17.56 5.25 1.22
N GLU A 282 18.00 4.68 2.35
CA GLU A 282 19.30 4.05 2.42
C GLU A 282 19.39 2.98 1.32
N PRO A 283 20.47 2.95 0.52
CA PRO A 283 20.62 1.93 -0.50
C PRO A 283 20.66 0.57 0.21
N VAL A 284 19.66 -0.26 -0.08
CA VAL A 284 19.67 -1.67 0.31
C VAL A 284 20.94 -2.25 -0.29
N ALA A 285 21.90 -2.62 0.55
CA ALA A 285 23.08 -3.32 0.09
C ALA A 285 22.59 -4.61 -0.60
N GLU A 286 22.72 -4.67 -1.92
CA GLU A 286 22.47 -5.89 -2.67
C GLU A 286 23.30 -7.01 -2.02
N GLU A 287 22.62 -7.98 -1.44
CA GLU A 287 23.27 -9.21 -1.02
C GLU A 287 24.01 -9.76 -2.25
N PRO A 288 25.31 -10.07 -2.17
CA PRO A 288 26.04 -10.55 -3.33
C PRO A 288 25.37 -11.83 -3.83
N GLU A 289 24.90 -11.78 -5.08
CA GLU A 289 24.32 -12.93 -5.77
C GLU A 289 25.17 -14.19 -5.51
N PRO A 290 24.56 -15.32 -5.14
CA PRO A 290 25.29 -16.56 -4.91
C PRO A 290 25.96 -16.98 -6.22
N SER A 291 27.28 -16.83 -6.25
CA SER A 291 28.15 -17.23 -7.36
C SER A 291 27.79 -18.64 -7.87
N GLU A 292 27.41 -18.70 -9.13
CA GLU A 292 27.08 -19.92 -9.87
C GLU A 292 28.18 -21.00 -9.69
N PRO A 293 27.83 -22.26 -9.37
CA PRO A 293 28.83 -23.31 -9.22
C PRO A 293 29.45 -23.67 -10.58
N ALA A 294 30.78 -23.67 -10.62
CA ALA A 294 31.56 -24.00 -11.82
C ALA A 294 31.14 -25.34 -12.46
N PRO A 295 31.11 -25.44 -13.81
CA PRO A 295 30.75 -26.67 -14.50
C PRO A 295 31.78 -27.78 -14.20
N LYS A 296 31.27 -28.96 -13.82
CA LYS A 296 32.11 -30.14 -13.58
C LYS A 296 32.74 -30.61 -14.90
N PRO A 297 34.04 -30.97 -14.92
CA PRO A 297 34.64 -31.58 -16.08
C PRO A 297 34.08 -33.00 -16.29
N PHE A 298 33.77 -33.33 -17.54
CA PHE A 298 33.46 -34.68 -18.02
C PHE A 298 34.73 -35.53 -18.10
#